data_AF-A0A2A4I9U1-F1
#
_entry.id   AF-A0A2A4I9U1-F1
#
_cell.length_a   1.000
_cell.length_b   1.000
_cell.length_c   1.000
_cell.angle_alpha   90.00
_cell.angle_beta   90.00
_cell.angle_gamma   90.00
#
_symmetry.space_group_name_H-M   'P 1'
#
loop_
_entity.id
_entity.type
_entity.pdbx_description
1 polymer ?
#
loop_
_entity_poly.entity_id
_entity_poly.type
_entity_poly.pdbx_seq_one_letter_code
_entity_poly.pdbx_strand_id
1 'polypeptide(L)'
;MLTAGGAAAEAPRARLVACPVADCLLVSGRRATPDAPVLINNHPVAVEGGRRWRVRLSLDTLRAWSPSRARTISIATADRAAGGAITTQQADLPIGLLGHRIDLAMLTVRVH
;
A
#
# COMPACT_ATOMS: atom_id res chain seq x y z
N MET A 1 -24.92 -27.96 3.03
CA MET A 1 -24.09 -26.79 3.41
C MET A 1 -22.88 -26.77 2.48
N LEU A 2 -22.86 -25.88 1.48
CA LEU A 2 -21.73 -25.74 0.57
C LEU A 2 -20.74 -24.73 1.18
N THR A 3 -19.58 -25.22 1.61
CA THR A 3 -18.45 -24.39 2.03
C THR A 3 -17.77 -23.85 0.77
N ALA A 4 -18.16 -22.64 0.37
CA ALA A 4 -17.39 -21.88 -0.61
C ALA A 4 -16.07 -21.46 0.06
N GLY A 5 -15.00 -22.21 -0.18
CA GLY A 5 -13.64 -21.80 0.12
C GLY A 5 -13.30 -20.56 -0.69
N GLY A 6 -13.62 -19.39 -0.15
CA GLY A 6 -13.12 -18.12 -0.66
C GLY A 6 -11.61 -18.12 -0.45
N ALA A 7 -10.86 -18.30 -1.53
CA ALA A 7 -9.43 -18.06 -1.51
C ALA A 7 -9.24 -16.63 -0.98
N ALA A 8 -8.73 -16.50 0.25
CA ALA A 8 -8.47 -15.21 0.86
C ALA A 8 -7.64 -14.39 -0.14
N ALA A 9 -8.22 -13.30 -0.64
CA ALA A 9 -7.56 -12.44 -1.60
C ALA A 9 -6.21 -12.04 -0.99
N GLU A 10 -5.13 -12.39 -1.71
CA GLU A 10 -3.76 -12.14 -1.27
C GLU A 10 -3.62 -10.70 -0.76
N ALA A 11 -3.26 -10.56 0.52
CA ALA A 11 -3.24 -9.26 1.17
C ALA A 11 -2.29 -8.30 0.42
N PRO A 12 -2.69 -7.03 0.22
CA PRO A 12 -1.83 -6.05 -0.42
C PRO A 12 -0.57 -5.82 0.41
N ARG A 13 0.53 -5.52 -0.28
CA ARG A 13 1.85 -5.35 0.32
C ARG A 13 2.45 -4.02 -0.07
N ALA A 14 3.09 -3.36 0.88
CA ALA A 14 3.85 -2.14 0.63
C ALA A 14 5.33 -2.36 0.98
N ARG A 15 6.24 -1.91 0.11
CA ARG A 15 7.69 -2.03 0.30
C ARG A 15 8.38 -0.75 -0.13
N LEU A 16 9.35 -0.28 0.65
CA LEU A 16 10.22 0.81 0.22
C LEU A 16 11.19 0.29 -0.83
N VAL A 17 11.33 1.02 -1.95
CA VAL A 17 12.27 0.69 -3.02
C VAL A 17 12.98 1.94 -3.51
N ALA A 18 14.19 1.76 -4.05
CA ALA A 18 14.91 2.84 -4.69
C ALA A 18 14.18 3.25 -5.99
N CYS A 19 13.95 4.55 -6.14
CA CYS A 19 13.38 5.17 -7.33
C CYS A 19 14.38 6.23 -7.87
N PRO A 20 14.30 6.65 -9.14
CA PRO A 20 15.35 7.46 -9.77
C PRO A 20 15.65 8.81 -9.11
N VAL A 21 14.64 9.42 -8.47
CA VAL A 21 14.76 10.78 -7.87
C VAL A 21 14.90 10.71 -6.35
N ALA A 22 14.09 9.86 -5.71
CA ALA A 22 14.06 9.62 -4.29
C ALA A 22 13.44 8.24 -4.03
N ASP A 23 13.58 7.71 -2.83
CA ASP A 23 12.89 6.47 -2.45
C ASP A 23 11.38 6.58 -2.65
N CYS A 24 10.77 5.46 -3.04
CA CYS A 24 9.34 5.38 -3.30
C CYS A 24 8.74 4.12 -2.66
N LEU A 25 7.44 4.18 -2.40
CA LEU A 25 6.71 3.02 -1.90
C LEU A 25 6.16 2.23 -3.09
N LEU A 26 6.62 0.99 -3.23
CA LEU A 26 6.02 0.00 -4.12
C LEU A 26 4.84 -0.65 -3.39
N VAL A 27 3.62 -0.36 -3.86
CA VAL A 27 2.39 -1.00 -3.38
C VAL A 27 1.97 -2.03 -4.41
N SER A 28 1.59 -3.23 -3.96
CA SER A 28 1.16 -4.32 -4.83
C SER A 28 -0.05 -5.02 -4.23
N GLY A 29 -0.87 -5.62 -5.09
CA GLY A 29 -2.08 -6.31 -4.65
C GLY A 29 -2.77 -7.06 -5.78
N ARG A 30 -4.01 -7.46 -5.52
CA ARG A 30 -4.88 -8.11 -6.50
C ARG A 30 -6.19 -7.34 -6.65
N ARG A 31 -6.81 -7.48 -7.82
CA ARG A 31 -8.16 -7.00 -8.12
C ARG A 31 -8.94 -8.06 -8.87
N ALA A 32 -10.26 -8.02 -8.76
CA ALA A 32 -11.13 -9.02 -9.38
C ALA A 32 -10.96 -9.05 -10.91
N THR A 33 -10.96 -7.87 -11.56
CA THR A 33 -10.84 -7.71 -13.01
C THR A 33 -9.75 -6.70 -13.39
N PRO A 34 -9.08 -6.83 -14.55
CA PRO A 34 -8.01 -5.91 -14.98
C PRO A 34 -8.42 -4.44 -15.12
N ASP A 35 -9.70 -4.15 -15.29
CA ASP A 35 -10.27 -2.81 -15.44
C ASP A 35 -10.80 -2.24 -14.11
N ALA A 36 -10.81 -3.02 -13.03
CA ALA A 36 -11.28 -2.55 -11.74
C ALA A 36 -10.40 -1.42 -11.20
N PRO A 37 -10.98 -0.27 -10.80
CA PRO A 37 -10.22 0.83 -10.22
C PRO A 37 -9.57 0.42 -8.90
N VAL A 38 -8.38 0.94 -8.66
CA VAL A 38 -7.63 0.79 -7.41
C VAL A 38 -7.53 2.17 -6.77
N LEU A 39 -7.90 2.25 -5.49
CA LEU A 39 -7.76 3.46 -4.68
C LEU A 39 -6.82 3.18 -3.52
N ILE A 40 -5.91 4.12 -3.24
CA ILE A 40 -5.03 4.11 -2.08
C ILE A 40 -5.40 5.31 -1.20
N ASN A 41 -5.79 5.05 0.05
CA ASN A 41 -6.34 6.06 0.96
C ASN A 41 -7.44 6.92 0.31
N ASN A 42 -8.34 6.29 -0.45
CA ASN A 42 -9.42 6.94 -1.20
C ASN A 42 -8.96 7.79 -2.41
N HIS A 43 -7.68 7.75 -2.80
CA HIS A 43 -7.18 8.38 -4.02
C HIS A 43 -7.05 7.36 -5.16
N PRO A 44 -7.64 7.61 -6.35
CA PRO A 44 -7.48 6.72 -7.49
C PRO A 44 -6.04 6.73 -7.99
N VAL A 45 -5.50 5.56 -8.29
CA VAL A 45 -4.13 5.40 -8.78
C VAL A 45 -4.09 4.61 -10.08
N ALA A 46 -3.24 5.05 -11.01
CA ALA A 46 -2.88 4.26 -12.18
C ALA A 46 -1.90 3.16 -11.75
N VAL A 47 -2.17 1.92 -12.12
CA VAL A 47 -1.40 0.76 -11.70
C VAL A 47 -0.85 0.01 -12.91
N GLU A 48 0.34 -0.56 -12.76
CA GLU A 48 0.94 -1.47 -13.73
C GLU A 48 0.39 -2.88 -13.54
N GLY A 49 0.05 -3.56 -14.64
CA GLY A 49 -0.43 -4.94 -14.65
C GLY A 49 -1.96 -5.08 -14.68
N GLY A 50 -2.42 -6.33 -14.71
CA GLY A 50 -3.84 -6.70 -14.75
C GLY A 50 -4.38 -7.08 -13.37
N ARG A 51 -4.92 -8.29 -13.21
CA ARG A 51 -5.47 -8.77 -11.92
C ARG A 51 -4.45 -8.74 -10.78
N ARG A 52 -3.17 -8.98 -11.08
CA ARG A 52 -2.04 -8.67 -10.19
C ARG A 52 -1.45 -7.35 -10.63
N TRP A 53 -1.30 -6.44 -9.69
CA TRP A 53 -0.89 -5.08 -10.00
C TRP A 53 0.13 -4.54 -9.01
N ARG A 54 0.80 -3.49 -9.46
CA ARG A 54 1.73 -2.71 -8.66
C ARG A 54 1.67 -1.23 -9.01
N VAL A 55 2.05 -0.38 -8.08
CA VAL A 55 2.21 1.06 -8.30
C VAL A 55 3.35 1.58 -7.44
N ARG A 56 4.08 2.56 -7.97
CA ARG A 56 5.11 3.29 -7.23
C ARG A 56 4.53 4.64 -6.82
N LEU A 57 4.54 4.92 -5.53
CA LEU A 57 4.13 6.20 -4.98
C LEU A 57 5.34 6.93 -4.39
N SER A 58 5.47 8.21 -4.68
CA SER A 58 6.47 9.04 -3.99
C SER A 58 6.12 9.14 -2.50
N LEU A 59 7.14 9.30 -1.64
CA LEU A 59 6.90 9.48 -0.21
C LEU A 59 6.15 10.78 0.09
N ASP A 60 6.30 11.80 -0.73
CA ASP A 60 5.58 13.08 -0.55
C ASP A 60 4.09 12.92 -0.86
N THR A 61 3.75 12.21 -1.94
CA THR A 61 2.36 11.81 -2.24
C THR A 61 1.77 11.00 -1.10
N LEU A 62 2.51 10.02 -0.59
CA LEU A 62 2.05 9.18 0.50
C LEU A 62 1.82 9.98 1.80
N ARG A 63 2.70 10.93 2.13
CA ARG A 63 2.54 11.83 3.28
C ARG A 63 1.32 12.73 3.14
N ALA A 64 1.04 13.22 1.93
CA ALA A 64 -0.12 14.07 1.67
C ALA A 64 -1.44 13.29 1.79
N TRP A 65 -1.45 12.00 1.46
CA TRP A 65 -2.66 11.16 1.48
C TRP A 65 -2.85 10.39 2.79
N SER A 66 -1.89 10.42 3.70
CA SER A 66 -1.93 9.62 4.92
C SER A 66 -2.09 10.51 6.15
N PRO A 67 -2.85 10.04 7.17
CA PRO A 67 -2.79 10.65 8.49
C PRO A 67 -1.36 10.69 9.01
N SER A 68 -1.08 11.67 9.89
CA SER A 68 0.21 11.75 10.59
C SER A 68 0.52 10.41 11.29
N ARG A 69 1.72 9.88 11.03
CA ARG A 69 2.24 8.61 11.59
C ARG A 69 1.39 7.37 11.25
N ALA A 70 0.70 7.37 10.10
CA ALA A 70 0.00 6.19 9.63
C ALA A 70 0.95 4.98 9.52
N ARG A 71 0.50 3.84 10.04
CA ARG A 71 1.24 2.56 9.99
C ARG A 71 0.74 1.64 8.89
N THR A 72 -0.42 1.95 8.33
CA THR A 72 -1.07 1.21 7.25
C THR A 72 -1.61 2.20 6.22
N ILE A 73 -1.81 1.71 5.01
CA ILE A 73 -2.62 2.37 3.98
C ILE A 73 -3.84 1.52 3.66
N SER A 74 -4.93 2.19 3.31
CA SER A 74 -6.15 1.56 2.83
C SER A 74 -6.06 1.35 1.32
N ILE A 75 -6.35 0.14 0.86
CA ILE A 75 -6.46 -0.22 -0.55
C ILE A 75 -7.90 -0.63 -0.82
N ALA A 76 -8.60 0.13 -1.65
CA ALA A 76 -9.94 -0.22 -2.10
C ALA A 76 -9.90 -0.65 -3.57
N THR A 77 -10.58 -1.76 -3.88
CA THR A 77 -10.80 -2.23 -5.25
C THR A 77 -12.27 -2.54 -5.46
N ALA A 78 -12.82 -2.16 -6.62
CA ALA A 78 -14.21 -2.49 -6.95
C ALA A 78 -14.28 -3.86 -7.64
N ASP A 79 -15.15 -4.73 -7.17
CA ASP A 79 -15.43 -6.01 -7.84
C ASP A 79 -16.67 -5.88 -8.71
N ARG A 80 -16.46 -5.76 -10.04
CA ARG A 80 -17.58 -5.76 -11.00
C ARG A 80 -18.31 -7.10 -11.05
N ALA A 81 -17.65 -8.22 -10.80
CA ALA A 81 -18.28 -9.54 -10.81
C ALA A 81 -19.22 -9.73 -9.60
N ALA A 82 -18.96 -9.03 -8.49
CA ALA A 82 -19.80 -8.99 -7.30
C ALA A 82 -20.74 -7.77 -7.26
N GLY A 83 -21.23 -7.32 -8.42
CA GLY A 83 -22.21 -6.21 -8.48
C GLY A 83 -21.67 -4.84 -8.10
N GLY A 84 -20.34 -4.63 -8.19
CA GLY A 84 -19.69 -3.37 -7.83
C GLY A 84 -19.29 -3.26 -6.36
N ALA A 85 -19.30 -4.37 -5.61
CA ALA A 85 -18.88 -4.40 -4.21
C ALA A 85 -17.45 -3.85 -4.06
N ILE A 86 -17.25 -2.90 -3.15
CA ILE A 86 -15.93 -2.35 -2.85
C ILE A 86 -15.30 -3.22 -1.78
N THR A 87 -14.16 -3.82 -2.11
CA THR A 87 -13.33 -4.54 -1.14
C THR A 87 -12.22 -3.62 -0.67
N THR A 88 -12.18 -3.38 0.65
CA THR A 88 -11.14 -2.59 1.30
C THR A 88 -10.23 -3.50 2.10
N GLN A 89 -8.93 -3.41 1.84
CA GLN A 89 -7.88 -4.12 2.56
C GLN A 89 -6.84 -3.13 3.09
N GLN A 90 -6.10 -3.50 4.11
CA GLN A 90 -4.99 -2.70 4.63
C GLN A 90 -3.65 -3.32 4.23
N ALA A 91 -2.69 -2.47 3.88
CA ALA A 91 -1.29 -2.88 3.75
C ALA A 91 -0.45 -2.18 4.81
N ASP A 92 0.39 -2.96 5.48
CA ASP A 92 1.37 -2.42 6.43
C ASP A 92 2.42 -1.60 5.71
N LEU A 93 2.69 -0.41 6.25
CA LEU A 93 3.80 0.41 5.83
C LEU A 93 5.09 -0.05 6.51
N PRO A 94 6.24 0.06 5.82
CA PRO A 94 7.54 -0.09 6.45
C PRO A 94 7.65 0.73 7.74
N ILE A 95 8.29 0.14 8.76
CA ILE A 95 8.48 0.79 10.07
C ILE A 95 9.20 2.12 9.89
N GLY A 96 8.67 3.18 10.51
CA GLY A 96 9.27 4.52 10.48
C GLY A 96 9.07 5.29 9.18
N LEU A 97 8.43 4.73 8.14
CA LEU A 97 8.29 5.37 6.83
C LEU A 97 7.67 6.77 6.89
N LEU A 98 6.60 6.91 7.68
CA LEU A 98 5.88 8.17 7.92
C LEU A 98 6.15 8.71 9.33
N GLY A 99 7.23 8.26 9.96
CA GLY A 99 7.72 8.81 11.22
C GLY A 99 8.21 10.25 11.05
N HIS A 100 8.38 10.95 12.16
CA HIS A 100 9.07 12.23 12.16
C HIS A 100 10.56 12.02 11.87
N ARG A 101 11.20 13.01 11.23
CA ARG A 101 12.66 13.09 11.21
C ARG A 101 13.10 13.31 12.66
N ILE A 102 13.77 12.32 13.24
CA ILE A 102 14.42 12.47 14.54
C ILE A 102 15.85 12.89 14.21
N ASP A 103 16.17 14.17 14.42
CA ASP A 103 17.55 14.63 14.31
C ASP A 103 18.31 14.11 15.52
N LEU A 104 19.16 13.11 15.29
CA LEU A 104 19.94 12.47 16.32
C LEU A 104 21.21 13.30 16.57
N ALA A 105 21.26 14.02 17.67
CA ALA A 105 22.41 14.89 17.98
C ALA A 105 23.71 14.11 18.26
N MET A 106 23.62 12.93 18.89
CA MET A 106 24.78 12.06 19.17
C MET A 106 24.32 10.61 19.44
N LEU A 107 25.00 9.62 18.82
CA LEU A 107 24.86 8.20 19.13
C LEU A 107 26.20 7.67 19.66
N THR A 108 26.23 7.21 20.91
CA THR A 108 27.40 6.49 21.45
C THR A 108 27.07 5.01 21.56
N VAL A 109 27.76 4.18 20.78
CA VAL A 109 27.70 2.71 20.91
C VAL A 109 28.94 2.26 21.65
N ARG A 110 28.77 1.54 22.76
CA ARG A 110 29.88 0.88 23.47
C ARG A 110 29.68 -0.62 23.36
N VAL A 111 30.78 -1.31 23.08
CA VAL A 111 30.87 -2.77 23.12
C VAL A 111 31.82 -3.07 24.28
N HIS A 112 31.39 -3.94 25.19
CA HIS A 112 32.20 -4.46 26.28
C HIS A 112 32.69 -5.85 25.93
#